data_AF-A0A8S4GVK8-F1
#
_entry.id   AF-A0A8S4GVK8-F1
#
_cell.length_a   1.000
_cell.length_b   1.000
_cell.length_c   1.000
_cell.angle_alpha   90.00
_cell.angle_beta   90.00
_cell.angle_gamma   90.00
#
_symmetry.space_group_name_H-M   'P 1'
#
loop_
_entity.id
_entity.type
_entity.pdbx_description
1 polymer ?
#
loop_
_entity_poly.entity_id
_entity_poly.type
_entity_poly.pdbx_seq_one_letter_code
_entity_poly.pdbx_strand_id
1 'polypeptide(L)'
;MPGDRSAGEAAPAPENDPCYDVVIIGTGLAGLAAATRLPRGVRAVAVSQAGAWLAGERQRAARLEAELWRYPSTTSLHADPEALRSFAKEHGRLNELLKTSASMGERPTSRLMLDFQDAVVIPALPDALRQPMKATVLSVASVRPTSGPSHCTSDFSASQPAGTTQRSDGNARNAAKRDLTSPGQACVSIALSGGRRLLARAAIVATRFSRPFVPAVLERAAADAGGGDNATSPPSALQHASALDVRALEARGVRKAVVVGGGMDLVVSDVGASRGWCGQRNLRAYHALGCPRDRAALCRSALQGGSITPDLAAALKQLEKSGRLEILQSLSITAATLSTPPSPASADPKPRWTLVLSSATLGQRSLLCDAVVCATGTTFDVRDTQHPCASLPPTRIVAGAPWLDDATQCWPGAPVFVLGGLARLAAGPLSHTPGVLQRQTAQVAAALRAVLAPVPAVDKAPPPWIAAPGGVLDAVSDPAVTAGDCGVAVDGEAPPAGPLRAVRAPTVVDTAVLPAGRSRAEVQAFRWEDRGWDVRIDIPLPESVDGAGGGGGVFVVATRSSLDVWAVCASCAHRLHVPRLYACVQARRTAWAVDRGGRRVVVTLVKESDAPWYHLRS
;
A
#
# COMPACT_ATOMS: atom_id res chain seq x y z
N MET A 1 37.52 12.66 33.18
CA MET A 1 36.44 12.31 34.12
C MET A 1 35.11 12.46 33.40
N PRO A 2 34.51 11.38 32.86
CA PRO A 2 33.17 11.46 32.30
C PRO A 2 32.15 11.43 33.45
N GLY A 3 31.29 12.45 33.49
CA GLY A 3 30.29 12.65 34.54
C GLY A 3 29.16 11.62 34.48
N ASP A 4 28.82 11.15 35.67
CA ASP A 4 27.73 10.24 36.00
C ASP A 4 26.40 10.71 35.39
N ARG A 5 25.81 9.88 34.52
CA ARG A 5 24.42 10.06 34.08
C ARG A 5 23.53 9.50 35.18
N SER A 6 23.00 10.41 35.99
CA SER A 6 21.94 10.17 36.96
C SER A 6 20.88 9.23 36.39
N ALA A 7 20.61 8.14 37.12
CA ALA A 7 19.56 7.18 36.87
C ALA A 7 18.23 7.92 36.65
N GLY A 8 17.64 7.69 35.48
CA GLY A 8 16.32 8.20 35.14
C GLY A 8 15.29 7.66 36.13
N GLU A 9 14.59 8.60 36.75
CA GLU A 9 13.41 8.40 37.58
C GLU A 9 12.43 7.47 36.84
N ALA A 10 12.16 6.30 37.43
CA ALA A 10 11.28 5.29 36.84
C ALA A 10 9.88 5.91 36.70
N ALA A 11 9.36 5.95 35.47
CA ALA A 11 8.02 6.45 35.19
C ALA A 11 6.99 5.75 36.10
N PRO A 12 6.04 6.50 36.68
CA PRO A 12 5.02 5.94 37.57
C PRO A 12 4.31 4.77 36.89
N ALA A 13 4.06 3.69 37.65
CA ALA A 13 3.41 2.49 37.17
C ALA A 13 2.09 2.86 36.45
N PRO A 14 1.83 2.31 35.25
CA PRO A 14 0.72 2.73 34.42
C PRO A 14 -0.61 2.51 35.16
N GLU A 15 -1.29 3.62 35.38
CA GLU A 15 -2.69 3.70 35.80
C GLU A 15 -3.54 2.89 34.81
N ASN A 16 -4.18 1.81 35.30
CA ASN A 16 -5.04 0.84 34.60
C ASN A 16 -5.29 1.11 33.10
N ASP A 17 -4.50 0.46 32.22
CA ASP A 17 -4.71 0.54 30.77
C ASP A 17 -6.16 0.15 30.41
N PRO A 18 -6.92 1.00 29.72
CA PRO A 18 -8.31 0.73 29.43
C PRO A 18 -8.44 -0.44 28.46
N CYS A 19 -9.34 -1.37 28.80
CA CYS A 19 -9.59 -2.57 28.02
C CYS A 19 -10.88 -2.45 27.19
N TYR A 20 -10.86 -2.95 25.96
CA TYR A 20 -11.95 -2.88 25.00
C TYR A 20 -12.27 -4.27 24.43
N ASP A 21 -13.48 -4.46 23.92
CA ASP A 21 -13.76 -5.64 23.09
C ASP A 21 -13.07 -5.48 21.72
N VAL A 22 -13.14 -4.27 21.13
CA VAL A 22 -12.61 -4.00 19.79
C VAL A 22 -11.97 -2.62 19.72
N VAL A 23 -10.79 -2.54 19.11
CA VAL A 23 -10.15 -1.26 18.74
C VAL A 23 -10.12 -1.12 17.23
N ILE A 24 -10.70 -0.04 16.69
CA ILE A 24 -10.61 0.31 15.26
C ILE A 24 -9.43 1.27 15.09
N ILE A 25 -8.44 0.88 14.29
CA ILE A 25 -7.25 1.66 13.97
C ILE A 25 -7.44 2.31 12.60
N GLY A 26 -7.59 3.63 12.58
CA GLY A 26 -7.84 4.42 11.38
C GLY A 26 -9.31 4.85 11.24
N THR A 27 -9.53 6.15 11.00
CA THR A 27 -10.86 6.79 10.97
C THR A 27 -11.26 7.28 9.58
N GLY A 28 -10.70 6.71 8.51
CA GLY A 28 -11.15 6.95 7.14
C GLY A 28 -12.40 6.13 6.79
N LEU A 29 -12.76 6.07 5.51
CA LEU A 29 -13.95 5.34 5.03
C LEU A 29 -14.03 3.88 5.49
N ALA A 30 -12.90 3.16 5.47
CA ALA A 30 -12.86 1.75 5.87
C ALA A 30 -13.14 1.57 7.37
N GLY A 31 -12.60 2.45 8.21
CA GLY A 31 -12.84 2.43 9.66
C GLY A 31 -14.27 2.82 10.00
N LEU A 32 -14.81 3.83 9.32
CA LEU A 32 -16.20 4.25 9.50
C LEU A 32 -17.17 3.13 9.08
N ALA A 33 -16.90 2.49 7.93
CA ALA A 33 -17.67 1.33 7.47
C ALA A 33 -17.65 0.20 8.51
N ALA A 34 -16.49 -0.09 9.11
CA ALA A 34 -16.38 -1.10 10.17
C ALA A 34 -17.22 -0.71 11.40
N ALA A 35 -17.16 0.56 11.83
CA ALA A 35 -17.91 1.06 12.98
C ALA A 35 -19.43 0.88 12.81
N THR A 36 -19.97 1.12 11.60
CA THR A 36 -21.40 0.93 11.31
C THR A 36 -21.89 -0.53 11.39
N ARG A 37 -20.96 -1.50 11.37
CA ARG A 37 -21.26 -2.94 11.33
C ARG A 37 -20.86 -3.70 12.59
N LEU A 38 -20.35 -3.00 13.61
CA LEU A 38 -20.00 -3.64 14.87
C LEU A 38 -21.23 -4.30 15.52
N PRO A 39 -21.05 -5.47 16.18
CA PRO A 39 -22.14 -6.06 16.95
C PRO A 39 -22.63 -5.13 18.06
N ARG A 40 -23.93 -5.19 18.39
CA ARG A 40 -24.52 -4.40 19.47
C ARG A 40 -23.90 -4.79 20.82
N GLY A 41 -23.73 -3.81 21.71
CA GLY A 41 -23.22 -4.03 23.07
C GLY A 41 -21.71 -4.25 23.17
N VAL A 42 -20.97 -4.12 22.06
CA VAL A 42 -19.51 -4.22 22.04
C VAL A 42 -18.88 -2.94 22.58
N ARG A 43 -17.97 -3.06 23.55
CA ARG A 43 -17.15 -1.94 24.03
C ARG A 43 -16.05 -1.66 23.00
N ALA A 44 -16.24 -0.64 22.18
CA ALA A 44 -15.30 -0.31 21.13
C ALA A 44 -14.78 1.12 21.22
N VAL A 45 -13.58 1.34 20.66
CA VAL A 45 -13.00 2.66 20.45
C VAL A 45 -12.37 2.74 19.07
N ALA A 46 -12.49 3.89 18.41
CA ALA A 46 -11.76 4.19 17.19
C ALA A 46 -10.59 5.12 17.51
N VAL A 47 -9.43 4.88 16.92
CA VAL A 47 -8.20 5.63 17.18
C VAL A 47 -7.62 6.17 15.88
N SER A 48 -7.29 7.45 15.85
CA SER A 48 -6.50 8.05 14.77
C SER A 48 -5.76 9.31 15.22
N GLN A 49 -4.71 9.66 14.48
CA GLN A 49 -3.92 10.87 14.76
C GLN A 49 -4.78 12.16 14.71
N ALA A 50 -5.80 12.18 13.86
CA ALA A 50 -6.68 13.34 13.69
C ALA A 50 -7.74 13.46 14.80
N GLY A 51 -8.14 12.35 15.42
CA GLY A 51 -9.23 12.35 16.41
C GLY A 51 -10.61 12.65 15.83
N ALA A 52 -10.80 12.47 14.53
CA ALA A 52 -12.06 12.73 13.85
C ALA A 52 -12.28 11.74 12.70
N TRP A 53 -13.54 11.43 12.43
CA TRP A 53 -13.94 10.64 11.26
C TRP A 53 -13.73 11.45 9.98
N LEU A 54 -13.20 10.77 8.95
CA LEU A 54 -13.02 11.32 7.61
C LEU A 54 -12.15 12.59 7.54
N ALA A 55 -11.31 12.84 8.55
CA ALA A 55 -10.46 14.03 8.60
C ALA A 55 -9.53 14.14 7.37
N GLY A 56 -8.95 13.02 6.94
CA GLY A 56 -8.09 12.97 5.76
C GLY A 56 -8.86 13.24 4.46
N GLU A 57 -10.08 12.72 4.34
CA GLU A 57 -10.99 12.99 3.23
C GLU A 57 -11.40 14.47 3.18
N ARG A 58 -11.75 15.09 4.32
CA ARG A 58 -12.05 16.53 4.42
C ARG A 58 -10.85 17.38 4.02
N GLN A 59 -9.68 17.08 4.59
CA GLN A 59 -8.45 17.81 4.29
C GLN A 59 -8.06 17.68 2.81
N ARG A 60 -8.29 16.51 2.20
CA ARG A 60 -8.08 16.30 0.77
C ARG A 60 -9.09 17.11 -0.06
N ALA A 61 -10.38 17.05 0.27
CA ALA A 61 -11.41 17.80 -0.44
C ALA A 61 -11.15 19.32 -0.40
N ALA A 62 -10.75 19.84 0.76
CA ALA A 62 -10.41 21.25 0.94
C ALA A 62 -9.17 21.68 0.13
N ARG A 63 -8.09 20.88 0.17
CA ARG A 63 -6.82 21.24 -0.50
C ARG A 63 -6.85 21.12 -2.03
N LEU A 64 -7.61 20.14 -2.54
CA LEU A 64 -7.73 19.90 -3.97
C LEU A 64 -8.90 20.67 -4.60
N GLU A 65 -9.73 21.31 -3.78
CA GLU A 65 -11.04 21.85 -4.20
C GLU A 65 -11.85 20.80 -4.98
N ALA A 66 -11.75 19.54 -4.53
CA ALA A 66 -12.29 18.41 -5.26
C ALA A 66 -13.82 18.42 -5.16
N GLU A 67 -14.47 18.88 -6.23
CA GLU A 67 -15.92 18.99 -6.29
C GLU A 67 -16.61 17.63 -6.24
N LEU A 68 -16.03 16.59 -6.86
CA LEU A 68 -16.69 15.32 -7.12
C LEU A 68 -16.16 14.15 -6.31
N TRP A 69 -17.09 13.40 -5.69
CA TRP A 69 -16.79 12.09 -5.16
C TRP A 69 -16.73 11.06 -6.29
N ARG A 70 -15.69 10.21 -6.33
CA ARG A 70 -15.50 9.26 -7.45
C ARG A 70 -16.54 8.15 -7.50
N TYR A 71 -17.20 7.84 -6.39
CA TYR A 71 -18.10 6.70 -6.28
C TYR A 71 -19.57 7.14 -6.33
N PRO A 72 -20.46 6.30 -6.88
CA PRO A 72 -21.86 6.67 -7.02
C PRO A 72 -22.58 6.76 -5.67
N SER A 73 -23.69 7.50 -5.65
CA SER A 73 -24.49 7.77 -4.46
C SER A 73 -24.95 6.49 -3.73
N THR A 74 -25.19 5.42 -4.49
CA THR A 74 -25.60 4.11 -4.00
C THR A 74 -24.52 3.38 -3.18
N THR A 75 -23.28 3.85 -3.21
CA THR A 75 -22.16 3.24 -2.46
C THR A 75 -21.89 3.95 -1.12
N SER A 76 -22.91 4.62 -0.57
CA SER A 76 -22.83 5.22 0.75
C SER A 76 -22.57 4.15 1.84
N LEU A 77 -22.06 4.57 3.00
CA LEU A 77 -21.84 3.66 4.13
C LEU A 77 -23.13 3.30 4.89
N HIS A 78 -24.26 3.91 4.52
CA HIS A 78 -25.55 3.63 5.11
C HIS A 78 -26.10 2.28 4.63
N ALA A 79 -26.94 1.63 5.45
CA ALA A 79 -27.53 0.33 5.11
C ALA A 79 -28.55 0.43 3.96
N ASP A 80 -29.30 1.54 3.92
CA ASP A 80 -30.17 1.91 2.81
C ASP A 80 -29.37 2.64 1.71
N PRO A 81 -29.31 2.10 0.48
CA PRO A 81 -28.58 2.72 -0.64
C PRO A 81 -29.20 4.05 -1.11
N GLU A 82 -30.47 4.34 -0.83
CA GLU A 82 -31.13 5.58 -1.22
C GLU A 82 -30.98 6.71 -0.19
N ALA A 83 -30.45 6.42 1.01
CA ALA A 83 -30.41 7.37 2.12
C ALA A 83 -29.69 8.69 1.79
N LEU A 84 -28.61 8.64 1.00
CA LEU A 84 -27.91 9.85 0.57
C LEU A 84 -28.79 10.73 -0.35
N ARG A 85 -29.58 10.10 -1.22
CA ARG A 85 -30.48 10.80 -2.13
C ARG A 85 -31.67 11.39 -1.39
N SER A 86 -32.24 10.65 -0.44
CA SER A 86 -33.26 11.16 0.48
C SER A 86 -32.74 12.36 1.27
N PHE A 87 -31.54 12.26 1.85
CA PHE A 87 -30.89 13.37 2.54
C PHE A 87 -30.70 14.59 1.63
N ALA A 88 -30.20 14.39 0.40
CA ALA A 88 -30.04 15.47 -0.57
C ALA A 88 -31.37 16.12 -0.95
N LYS A 89 -32.45 15.34 -1.09
CA LYS A 89 -33.81 15.84 -1.36
C LYS A 89 -34.34 16.67 -0.20
N GLU A 90 -34.27 16.15 1.03
CA GLU A 90 -34.76 16.81 2.24
C GLU A 90 -34.07 18.15 2.51
N HIS A 91 -32.80 18.27 2.12
CA HIS A 91 -32.01 19.49 2.32
C HIS A 91 -31.98 20.41 1.09
N GLY A 92 -32.72 20.10 0.01
CA GLY A 92 -32.75 20.93 -1.20
C GLY A 92 -31.44 20.93 -2.01
N ARG A 93 -30.66 19.85 -1.94
CA ARG A 93 -29.31 19.71 -2.51
C ARG A 93 -29.20 18.64 -3.61
N LEU A 94 -30.31 18.31 -4.27
CA LEU A 94 -30.31 17.32 -5.37
C LEU A 94 -29.41 17.73 -6.55
N ASN A 95 -29.15 19.03 -6.73
CA ASN A 95 -28.21 19.54 -7.73
C ASN A 95 -26.75 19.16 -7.45
N GLU A 96 -26.41 18.73 -6.22
CA GLU A 96 -25.09 18.19 -5.88
C GLU A 96 -24.96 16.68 -6.18
N LEU A 97 -26.01 16.04 -6.69
CA LEU A 97 -25.98 14.70 -7.27
C LEU A 97 -25.82 14.81 -8.78
N LEU A 98 -24.56 14.82 -9.23
CA LEU A 98 -24.24 15.01 -10.63
C LEU A 98 -24.55 13.73 -11.43
N LYS A 99 -25.36 13.88 -12.49
CA LYS A 99 -25.62 12.80 -13.43
C LYS A 99 -24.33 12.47 -14.17
N THR A 100 -23.92 11.21 -14.11
CA THR A 100 -22.77 10.73 -14.88
C THR A 100 -23.24 9.84 -16.02
N SER A 101 -22.30 9.17 -16.72
CA SER A 101 -22.66 8.22 -17.77
C SER A 101 -23.75 7.24 -17.29
N ALA A 102 -24.63 6.82 -18.22
CA ALA A 102 -25.83 6.03 -17.91
C ALA A 102 -25.59 4.76 -17.07
N SER A 103 -24.34 4.28 -17.02
CA SER A 103 -23.95 3.04 -16.35
C SER A 103 -23.58 3.14 -14.86
N MET A 104 -23.43 4.33 -14.29
CA MET A 104 -22.89 4.49 -12.93
C MET A 104 -23.81 5.23 -11.96
N GLY A 105 -24.94 5.77 -12.41
CA GLY A 105 -25.84 6.53 -11.55
C GLY A 105 -25.29 7.92 -11.20
N GLU A 106 -25.89 8.55 -10.20
CA GLU A 106 -25.55 9.90 -9.74
C GLU A 106 -24.29 9.86 -8.86
N ARG A 107 -23.39 10.85 -9.00
CA ARG A 107 -22.22 11.02 -8.11
C ARG A 107 -22.41 12.25 -7.24
N PRO A 108 -22.27 12.14 -5.92
CA PRO A 108 -22.38 13.30 -5.04
C PRO A 108 -21.13 14.17 -5.15
N THR A 109 -21.30 15.46 -4.86
CA THR A 109 -20.16 16.29 -4.52
C THR A 109 -19.44 15.75 -3.27
N SER A 110 -18.15 16.05 -3.13
CA SER A 110 -17.41 15.71 -1.90
C SER A 110 -18.08 16.32 -0.66
N ARG A 111 -18.61 17.55 -0.80
CA ARG A 111 -19.32 18.26 0.27
C ARG A 111 -20.60 17.54 0.68
N LEU A 112 -21.50 17.23 -0.26
CA LEU A 112 -22.75 16.51 0.01
C LEU A 112 -22.49 15.17 0.69
N MET A 113 -21.50 14.40 0.19
CA MET A 113 -21.14 13.12 0.80
C MET A 113 -20.64 13.31 2.24
N LEU A 114 -19.73 14.24 2.49
CA LEU A 114 -19.18 14.47 3.83
C LEU A 114 -20.24 14.97 4.82
N ASP A 115 -21.15 15.84 4.39
CA ASP A 115 -22.25 16.35 5.21
C ASP A 115 -23.25 15.22 5.55
N PHE A 116 -23.56 14.34 4.58
CA PHE A 116 -24.38 13.17 4.83
C PHE A 116 -23.74 12.22 5.87
N GLN A 117 -22.43 12.00 5.80
CA GLN A 117 -21.73 11.18 6.79
C GLN A 117 -21.81 11.80 8.20
N ASP A 118 -21.68 13.12 8.32
CA ASP A 118 -21.78 13.83 9.60
C ASP A 118 -23.20 13.88 10.18
N ALA A 119 -24.20 14.07 9.32
CA ALA A 119 -25.58 14.27 9.75
C ALA A 119 -26.33 12.94 9.96
N VAL A 120 -25.94 11.87 9.25
CA VAL A 120 -26.70 10.62 9.23
C VAL A 120 -25.87 9.44 9.76
N VAL A 121 -24.67 9.21 9.21
CA VAL A 121 -23.92 7.98 9.48
C VAL A 121 -23.23 8.01 10.84
N ILE A 122 -22.49 9.08 11.16
CA ILE A 122 -21.75 9.22 12.42
C ILE A 122 -22.70 9.28 13.63
N PRO A 123 -23.83 10.03 13.60
CA PRO A 123 -24.78 10.06 14.72
C PRO A 123 -25.46 8.71 14.99
N ALA A 124 -25.59 7.86 13.97
CA ALA A 124 -26.11 6.49 14.12
C ALA A 124 -25.12 5.53 14.80
N LEU A 125 -23.85 5.92 14.97
CA LEU A 125 -22.87 5.12 15.70
C LEU A 125 -23.17 5.11 17.22
N PRO A 126 -22.73 4.04 17.94
CA PRO A 126 -22.68 4.06 19.40
C PRO A 126 -21.90 5.27 19.93
N ASP A 127 -22.32 5.83 21.07
CA ASP A 127 -21.73 7.06 21.63
C ASP A 127 -20.21 7.03 21.74
N ALA A 128 -19.66 5.90 22.22
CA ALA A 128 -18.21 5.70 22.36
C ALA A 128 -17.42 5.76 21.05
N LEU A 129 -18.09 5.64 19.90
CA LEU A 129 -17.49 5.68 18.56
C LEU A 129 -17.81 6.96 17.80
N ARG A 130 -18.71 7.81 18.28
CA ARG A 130 -19.03 9.09 17.61
C ARG A 130 -17.83 10.02 17.56
N GLN A 131 -16.97 9.98 18.59
CA GLN A 131 -15.75 10.75 18.68
C GLN A 131 -14.53 9.83 18.78
N PRO A 132 -13.74 9.67 17.71
CA PRO A 132 -12.52 8.89 17.76
C PRO A 132 -11.50 9.47 18.74
N MET A 133 -10.76 8.59 19.41
CA MET A 133 -9.62 8.96 20.23
C MET A 133 -8.50 9.53 19.36
N LYS A 134 -8.06 10.75 19.70
CA LYS A 134 -6.91 11.41 19.07
C LYS A 134 -5.59 10.81 19.59
N ALA A 135 -5.01 9.88 18.85
CA ALA A 135 -3.70 9.31 19.15
C ALA A 135 -3.07 8.69 17.90
N THR A 136 -1.73 8.69 17.82
CA THR A 136 -1.01 7.95 16.78
C THR A 136 -0.75 6.53 17.27
N VAL A 137 -1.16 5.53 16.50
CA VAL A 137 -0.83 4.13 16.80
C VAL A 137 0.60 3.84 16.34
N LEU A 138 1.45 3.41 17.26
CA LEU A 138 2.85 3.07 17.00
C LEU A 138 3.02 1.60 16.65
N SER A 139 2.34 0.70 17.37
CA SER A 139 2.42 -0.73 17.10
C SER A 139 1.17 -1.47 17.56
N VAL A 140 0.95 -2.63 16.95
CA VAL A 140 -0.09 -3.61 17.26
C VAL A 140 0.62 -4.94 17.49
N ALA A 141 0.43 -5.53 18.66
CA ALA A 141 1.04 -6.80 19.03
C ALA A 141 -0.04 -7.76 19.54
N SER A 142 0.10 -9.04 19.18
CA SER A 142 -0.67 -10.12 19.80
C SER A 142 -0.06 -10.43 21.16
N VAL A 143 -0.88 -10.45 22.20
CA VAL A 143 -0.45 -10.72 23.58
C VAL A 143 -1.23 -11.93 24.09
N ARG A 144 -0.52 -12.93 24.60
CA ARG A 144 -1.11 -13.98 25.41
C ARG A 144 -0.97 -13.56 26.87
N PRO A 145 -2.06 -13.47 27.64
CA PRO A 145 -1.95 -13.27 29.08
C PRO A 145 -1.07 -14.40 29.63
N THR A 146 0.07 -14.06 30.24
CA THR A 146 0.82 -15.03 31.02
C THR A 146 -0.04 -15.38 32.23
N SER A 147 -0.09 -16.66 32.61
CA SER A 147 -1.00 -17.23 33.63
C SER A 147 -0.73 -16.76 35.07
N GLY A 148 -0.18 -15.56 35.26
CA GLY A 148 -0.03 -14.93 36.57
C GLY A 148 -1.30 -14.15 36.95
N PRO A 149 -1.76 -14.21 38.20
CA PRO A 149 -2.88 -13.40 38.67
C PRO A 149 -2.48 -11.93 38.71
N SER A 150 -2.61 -11.21 37.59
CA SER A 150 -2.55 -9.75 37.60
C SER A 150 -3.92 -9.22 38.03
N HIS A 151 -4.05 -8.84 39.30
CA HIS A 151 -5.24 -8.19 39.84
C HIS A 151 -5.47 -6.82 39.17
N CYS A 152 -6.11 -6.81 38.01
CA CYS A 152 -6.72 -5.60 37.43
C CYS A 152 -8.11 -5.39 38.06
N THR A 153 -8.19 -5.24 39.38
CA THR A 153 -9.42 -4.89 40.09
C THR A 153 -9.45 -3.38 40.30
N SER A 154 -10.13 -2.65 39.42
CA SER A 154 -10.40 -1.23 39.62
C SER A 154 -11.48 -1.00 40.68
N ASP A 155 -11.10 -0.63 41.90
CA ASP A 155 -12.06 -0.12 42.88
C ASP A 155 -12.40 1.34 42.56
N PHE A 156 -13.53 1.51 41.86
CA PHE A 156 -14.21 2.80 41.75
C PHE A 156 -15.20 2.89 42.93
N SER A 157 -14.68 3.28 44.11
CA SER A 157 -15.54 3.74 45.21
C SER A 157 -15.65 5.26 45.10
N ALA A 158 -16.76 5.72 44.53
CA ALA A 158 -17.12 7.13 44.57
C ALA A 158 -17.47 7.49 46.02
N SER A 159 -16.64 8.30 46.67
CA SER A 159 -17.05 9.07 47.84
C SER A 159 -18.10 10.09 47.40
N GLN A 160 -19.39 9.73 47.48
CA GLN A 160 -20.45 10.71 47.53
C GLN A 160 -20.78 11.07 48.98
N PRO A 161 -21.00 12.37 49.29
CA PRO A 161 -21.49 12.79 50.59
C PRO A 161 -22.96 12.37 50.76
N ALA A 162 -23.30 11.96 51.97
CA ALA A 162 -24.62 11.51 52.36
C ALA A 162 -25.72 12.56 52.11
N GLY A 163 -26.82 12.16 51.49
CA GLY A 163 -28.04 12.95 51.43
C GLY A 163 -29.09 12.46 50.42
N THR A 164 -30.18 11.93 50.97
CA THR A 164 -31.55 11.90 50.37
C THR A 164 -31.96 10.67 49.54
N THR A 165 -32.60 9.74 50.25
CA THR A 165 -33.76 8.88 49.92
C THR A 165 -34.18 8.63 48.45
N GLN A 166 -33.99 7.36 48.07
CA GLN A 166 -34.70 6.49 47.11
C GLN A 166 -36.00 6.98 46.45
N ARG A 167 -36.05 6.82 45.11
CA ARG A 167 -37.09 6.04 44.43
C ARG A 167 -36.48 5.18 43.31
N SER A 168 -37.00 3.97 43.21
CA SER A 168 -36.51 2.80 42.51
C SER A 168 -36.64 2.86 40.98
N ASP A 169 -35.51 2.65 40.29
CA ASP A 169 -35.44 2.03 38.96
C ASP A 169 -34.16 1.16 38.92
N GLY A 170 -34.27 -0.03 39.51
CA GLY A 170 -33.21 -1.03 39.54
C GLY A 170 -33.37 -2.02 38.40
N ASN A 171 -32.55 -1.88 37.34
CA ASN A 171 -31.98 -2.98 36.54
C ASN A 171 -31.28 -2.43 35.28
N ALA A 172 -30.01 -2.01 35.40
CA ALA A 172 -29.13 -1.83 34.22
C ALA A 172 -27.64 -1.65 34.56
N ARG A 173 -27.26 -1.27 35.80
CA ARG A 173 -25.87 -0.83 36.09
C ARG A 173 -24.88 -1.91 36.50
N ASN A 174 -25.32 -3.15 36.73
CA ASN A 174 -24.42 -4.29 36.95
C ASN A 174 -24.12 -5.03 35.63
N ALA A 175 -23.70 -4.29 34.60
CA ALA A 175 -22.97 -4.89 33.51
C ALA A 175 -21.63 -5.38 34.10
N ALA A 176 -21.61 -6.64 34.51
CA ALA A 176 -20.49 -7.35 35.09
C ALA A 176 -19.18 -6.88 34.45
N LYS A 177 -18.18 -6.54 35.28
CA LYS A 177 -16.78 -6.46 34.88
C LYS A 177 -16.43 -7.79 34.20
N ARG A 178 -16.63 -7.87 32.89
CA ARG A 178 -16.20 -9.02 32.10
C ARG A 178 -14.70 -9.00 32.17
N ASP A 179 -14.15 -9.99 32.85
CA ASP A 179 -12.73 -10.15 33.00
C ASP A 179 -12.13 -10.50 31.63
N LEU A 180 -11.64 -9.46 30.96
CA LEU A 180 -11.02 -9.52 29.64
C LEU A 180 -9.73 -10.34 29.64
N THR A 181 -9.24 -10.71 30.83
CA THR A 181 -8.01 -11.48 31.05
C THR A 181 -8.25 -12.93 31.42
N SER A 182 -9.41 -13.49 31.04
CA SER A 182 -9.65 -14.93 31.20
C SER A 182 -8.44 -15.72 30.63
N PRO A 183 -7.75 -16.53 31.46
CA PRO A 183 -6.49 -17.16 31.08
C PRO A 183 -6.62 -17.93 29.75
N GLY A 184 -5.71 -17.66 28.81
CA GLY A 184 -5.69 -18.32 27.50
C GLY A 184 -6.43 -17.60 26.37
N GLN A 185 -7.18 -16.53 26.63
CA GLN A 185 -7.76 -15.73 25.56
C GLN A 185 -6.71 -14.81 24.92
N ALA A 186 -6.45 -14.98 23.62
CA ALA A 186 -5.57 -14.09 22.87
C ALA A 186 -6.14 -12.66 22.89
N CYS A 187 -5.29 -11.70 23.24
CA CYS A 187 -5.60 -10.27 23.24
C CYS A 187 -4.67 -9.53 22.28
N VAL A 188 -5.00 -8.29 22.00
CA VAL A 188 -4.20 -7.36 21.22
C VAL A 188 -3.80 -6.20 22.11
N SER A 189 -2.51 -5.87 22.12
CA SER A 189 -2.00 -4.62 22.68
C SER A 189 -1.75 -3.62 21.57
N ILE A 190 -2.31 -2.42 21.72
CA ILE A 190 -2.12 -1.29 20.81
C ILE A 190 -1.29 -0.23 21.54
N ALA A 191 -0.06 0.00 21.09
CA ALA A 191 0.80 1.06 21.63
C ALA A 191 0.50 2.39 20.95
N LEU A 192 0.33 3.44 21.75
CA LEU A 192 0.02 4.80 21.27
C LEU A 192 1.20 5.75 21.46
N SER A 193 1.23 6.82 20.68
CA SER A 193 2.08 7.98 20.95
C SER A 193 1.78 8.54 22.34
N GLY A 194 2.82 8.81 23.13
CA GLY A 194 2.68 9.26 24.52
C GLY A 194 2.75 8.14 25.56
N GLY A 195 3.18 6.93 25.16
CA GLY A 195 3.48 5.82 26.09
C GLY A 195 2.27 5.02 26.56
N ARG A 196 1.05 5.53 26.35
CA ARG A 196 -0.21 4.83 26.67
C ARG A 196 -0.39 3.57 25.83
N ARG A 197 -1.00 2.53 26.41
CA ARG A 197 -1.39 1.31 25.72
C ARG A 197 -2.89 1.09 25.83
N LEU A 198 -3.47 0.45 24.82
CA LEU A 198 -4.84 -0.07 24.86
C LEU A 198 -4.77 -1.58 24.78
N LEU A 199 -5.59 -2.26 25.59
CA LEU A 199 -5.79 -3.70 25.48
C LEU A 199 -7.15 -3.97 24.84
N ALA A 200 -7.21 -4.94 23.94
CA ALA A 200 -8.46 -5.34 23.32
C ALA A 200 -8.54 -6.83 23.00
N ARG A 201 -9.75 -7.40 22.95
CA ARG A 201 -9.94 -8.78 22.47
C ARG A 201 -9.66 -8.92 20.98
N ALA A 202 -9.95 -7.87 20.21
CA ALA A 202 -9.65 -7.81 18.78
C ALA A 202 -9.30 -6.39 18.34
N ALA A 203 -8.60 -6.28 17.20
CA ALA A 203 -8.37 -5.01 16.52
C ALA A 203 -8.83 -5.06 15.06
N ILE A 204 -9.27 -3.93 14.52
CA ILE A 204 -9.56 -3.75 13.10
C ILE A 204 -8.60 -2.69 12.55
N VAL A 205 -7.68 -3.08 11.67
CA VAL A 205 -6.72 -2.20 11.01
C VAL A 205 -7.33 -1.72 9.70
N ALA A 206 -7.76 -0.47 9.69
CA ALA A 206 -8.40 0.22 8.57
C ALA A 206 -7.64 1.49 8.15
N THR A 207 -6.37 1.61 8.53
CA THR A 207 -5.51 2.72 8.14
C THR A 207 -5.10 2.61 6.68
N ARG A 208 -5.01 3.78 6.02
CA ARG A 208 -4.26 3.92 4.77
C ARG A 208 -2.82 4.24 5.10
N PHE A 209 -2.09 3.28 5.70
CA PHE A 209 -0.66 3.43 5.86
C PHE A 209 -0.02 3.25 4.48
N SER A 210 0.31 4.37 3.85
CA SER A 210 1.00 4.37 2.58
C SER A 210 1.96 5.55 2.51
N ARG A 211 3.08 5.35 1.83
CA ARG A 211 4.06 6.39 1.55
C ARG A 211 3.76 6.99 0.18
N PRO A 212 3.75 8.32 0.05
CA PRO A 212 3.83 8.98 -1.24
C PRO A 212 4.92 8.35 -2.10
N PHE A 213 4.60 7.94 -3.32
CA PHE A 213 5.62 7.47 -4.24
C PHE A 213 6.13 8.66 -5.03
N VAL A 214 7.37 9.09 -4.79
CA VAL A 214 8.03 10.13 -5.58
C VAL A 214 9.11 9.47 -6.43
N PRO A 215 9.16 9.69 -7.75
CA PRO A 215 10.23 9.14 -8.58
C PRO A 215 11.62 9.55 -8.06
N ALA A 216 12.54 8.58 -7.93
CA ALA A 216 13.87 8.80 -7.37
C ALA A 216 14.68 9.91 -8.09
N VAL A 217 14.43 10.13 -9.39
CA VAL A 217 15.04 11.24 -10.15
C VAL A 217 14.63 12.61 -9.62
N LEU A 218 13.37 12.76 -9.17
CA LEU A 218 12.85 14.00 -8.59
C LEU A 218 13.29 14.15 -7.12
N GLU A 219 13.29 13.06 -6.35
CA GLU A 219 13.78 13.07 -4.96
C GLU A 219 15.24 13.51 -4.87
N ARG A 220 16.11 12.93 -5.73
CA ARG A 220 17.53 13.32 -5.78
C ARG A 220 17.71 14.78 -6.16
N ALA A 221 17.05 15.22 -7.23
CA ALA A 221 17.14 16.61 -7.67
C ALA A 221 16.66 17.61 -6.60
N ALA A 222 15.65 17.23 -5.82
CA ALA A 222 15.19 18.01 -4.67
C ALA A 222 16.20 18.02 -3.53
N ALA A 223 16.82 16.87 -3.22
CA ALA A 223 17.84 16.75 -2.19
C ALA A 223 19.12 17.53 -2.54
N ASP A 224 19.58 17.43 -3.78
CA ASP A 224 20.78 18.11 -4.29
C ASP A 224 20.65 19.64 -4.20
N ALA A 225 19.44 20.17 -4.42
CA ALA A 225 19.15 21.59 -4.27
C ALA A 225 18.95 22.04 -2.81
N GLY A 226 18.73 21.10 -1.89
CA GLY A 226 18.40 21.36 -0.48
C GLY A 226 19.59 21.65 0.43
N GLY A 227 20.82 21.37 0.00
CA GLY A 227 22.08 21.90 0.58
C GLY A 227 22.33 21.78 2.09
N GLY A 228 21.56 21.01 2.87
CA GLY A 228 21.78 20.90 4.32
C GLY A 228 21.01 19.78 5.01
N ASP A 229 21.67 19.14 5.97
CA ASP A 229 21.29 17.91 6.70
C ASP A 229 19.99 17.96 7.52
N ASN A 230 19.15 18.99 7.40
CA ASN A 230 17.97 19.20 8.27
C ASN A 230 16.63 19.41 7.55
N ALA A 231 16.55 19.29 6.23
CA ALA A 231 15.29 19.51 5.51
C ALA A 231 14.42 18.23 5.44
N THR A 232 13.63 17.97 6.49
CA THR A 232 12.59 16.91 6.49
C THR A 232 11.37 17.24 5.63
N SER A 233 11.36 18.38 4.93
CA SER A 233 10.30 18.77 4.00
C SER A 233 10.85 18.89 2.60
N PRO A 234 10.23 18.25 1.57
CA PRO A 234 10.64 18.47 0.20
C PRO A 234 10.57 19.96 -0.13
N PRO A 235 11.45 20.48 -1.01
CA PRO A 235 11.39 21.87 -1.43
C PRO A 235 9.96 22.15 -1.87
N SER A 236 9.39 23.27 -1.43
CA SER A 236 7.97 23.59 -1.59
C SER A 236 7.46 23.46 -3.04
N ALA A 237 8.36 23.52 -4.02
CA ALA A 237 8.10 23.31 -5.46
C ALA A 237 7.86 21.86 -5.89
N LEU A 238 8.24 20.84 -5.12
CA LEU A 238 7.93 19.42 -5.38
C LEU A 238 6.89 18.94 -4.36
N GLN A 239 5.68 18.64 -4.85
CA GLN A 239 4.59 18.15 -4.00
C GLN A 239 4.06 16.82 -4.51
N HIS A 240 3.66 15.94 -3.60
CA HIS A 240 2.90 14.76 -3.95
C HIS A 240 1.38 15.04 -3.90
N ALA A 241 0.57 14.40 -4.73
CA ALA A 241 -0.88 14.63 -4.81
C ALA A 241 -1.63 14.35 -3.49
N SER A 242 -1.06 13.57 -2.57
CA SER A 242 -1.61 13.38 -1.21
C SER A 242 -1.41 14.58 -0.29
N ALA A 243 -0.44 15.44 -0.61
CA ALA A 243 -0.06 16.63 0.13
C ALA A 243 -0.38 17.94 -0.62
N LEU A 244 -0.70 17.85 -1.92
CA LEU A 244 -0.98 18.98 -2.81
C LEU A 244 -1.99 19.94 -2.20
N ASP A 245 -1.62 21.22 -2.19
CA ASP A 245 -2.49 22.35 -1.84
C ASP A 245 -2.46 23.35 -3.00
N VAL A 246 -3.58 23.43 -3.74
CA VAL A 246 -3.67 24.25 -4.95
C VAL A 246 -3.55 25.74 -4.61
N ARG A 247 -4.17 26.18 -3.51
CA ARG A 247 -4.12 27.57 -3.06
C ARG A 247 -2.72 27.98 -2.66
N ALA A 248 -1.97 27.07 -2.04
CA ALA A 248 -0.57 27.32 -1.72
C ALA A 248 0.31 27.49 -2.97
N LEU A 249 0.01 26.78 -4.07
CA LEU A 249 0.70 26.98 -5.34
C LEU A 249 0.34 28.34 -5.97
N GLU A 250 -0.93 28.72 -5.95
CA GLU A 250 -1.41 30.01 -6.46
C GLU A 250 -0.83 31.19 -5.69
N ALA A 251 -0.85 31.14 -4.35
CA ALA A 251 -0.28 32.18 -3.48
C ALA A 251 1.23 32.37 -3.71
N ARG A 252 1.93 31.34 -4.18
CA ARG A 252 3.35 31.41 -4.56
C ARG A 252 3.57 31.98 -5.96
N GLY A 253 2.51 32.25 -6.70
CA GLY A 253 2.56 32.70 -8.09
C GLY A 253 3.16 31.65 -9.02
N VAL A 254 2.83 30.36 -8.80
CA VAL A 254 3.16 29.28 -9.74
C VAL A 254 2.42 29.54 -11.05
N ARG A 255 3.16 29.74 -12.14
CA ARG A 255 2.57 30.00 -13.48
C ARG A 255 2.53 28.73 -14.31
N LYS A 256 3.52 27.85 -14.14
CA LYS A 256 3.61 26.58 -14.86
C LYS A 256 3.93 25.44 -13.90
N ALA A 257 3.02 24.49 -13.78
CA ALA A 257 3.20 23.26 -13.03
C ALA A 257 3.26 22.06 -13.98
N VAL A 258 4.10 21.08 -13.66
CA VAL A 258 4.12 19.77 -14.34
C VAL A 258 3.51 18.73 -13.41
N VAL A 259 2.44 18.08 -13.85
CA VAL A 259 1.84 16.94 -13.14
C VAL A 259 2.42 15.65 -13.69
N VAL A 260 3.07 14.87 -12.84
CA VAL A 260 3.68 13.58 -13.17
C VAL A 260 2.73 12.48 -12.70
N GLY A 261 2.19 11.67 -13.60
CA GLY A 261 1.27 10.60 -13.21
C GLY A 261 0.54 9.98 -14.40
N GLY A 262 -0.51 9.22 -14.09
CA GLY A 262 -1.42 8.61 -15.08
C GLY A 262 -1.13 7.15 -15.40
N GLY A 263 0.02 6.60 -14.99
CA GLY A 263 0.49 5.33 -15.53
C GLY A 263 0.74 5.43 -17.04
N MET A 264 1.35 4.41 -17.63
CA MET A 264 1.55 4.40 -19.10
C MET A 264 0.22 4.22 -19.85
N ASP A 265 -0.80 3.67 -19.19
CA ASP A 265 -2.07 3.26 -19.77
C ASP A 265 -3.28 3.93 -19.10
N LEU A 266 -3.23 5.26 -18.91
CA LEU A 266 -4.36 5.97 -18.30
C LEU A 266 -5.66 5.70 -19.07
N VAL A 267 -6.59 4.95 -18.47
CA VAL A 267 -7.84 4.59 -19.14
C VAL A 267 -8.93 5.61 -18.86
N VAL A 268 -9.68 5.99 -19.90
CA VAL A 268 -10.93 6.72 -19.74
C VAL A 268 -12.00 5.72 -19.31
N SER A 269 -12.32 5.72 -18.02
CA SER A 269 -13.28 4.81 -17.40
C SER A 269 -13.96 5.49 -16.22
N ASP A 270 -15.24 5.18 -16.02
CA ASP A 270 -15.98 5.63 -14.85
C ASP A 270 -15.53 4.94 -13.55
N VAL A 271 -14.89 3.77 -13.67
CA VAL A 271 -14.46 2.95 -12.54
C VAL A 271 -12.93 2.85 -12.52
N GLY A 272 -12.36 2.92 -11.32
CA GLY A 272 -10.93 2.74 -11.01
C GLY A 272 -10.28 1.42 -11.47
N ALA A 273 -11.07 0.49 -11.98
CA ALA A 273 -10.66 -0.81 -12.51
C ALA A 273 -11.61 -1.23 -13.62
N SER A 274 -11.27 -2.29 -14.36
CA SER A 274 -12.20 -2.85 -15.34
C SER A 274 -13.52 -3.26 -14.66
N ARG A 275 -14.66 -2.92 -15.28
CA ARG A 275 -16.00 -3.01 -14.67
C ARG A 275 -16.33 -4.37 -14.06
N GLY A 276 -15.75 -5.45 -14.60
CA GLY A 276 -15.98 -6.81 -14.10
C GLY A 276 -15.52 -7.05 -12.65
N TRP A 277 -14.59 -6.24 -12.12
CA TRP A 277 -14.05 -6.38 -10.76
C TRP A 277 -15.01 -5.96 -9.64
N CYS A 278 -16.05 -5.19 -9.97
CA CYS A 278 -17.14 -4.90 -9.03
C CYS A 278 -18.10 -6.10 -8.87
N GLY A 279 -18.06 -7.06 -9.79
CA GLY A 279 -18.97 -8.21 -9.83
C GLY A 279 -18.39 -9.48 -9.19
N GLN A 280 -19.29 -10.39 -8.81
CA GLN A 280 -18.92 -11.65 -8.16
C GLN A 280 -18.13 -12.59 -9.08
N ARG A 281 -18.32 -12.52 -10.41
CA ARG A 281 -17.66 -13.40 -11.39
C ARG A 281 -16.13 -13.30 -11.33
N ASN A 282 -15.59 -12.09 -11.46
CA ASN A 282 -14.14 -11.89 -11.43
C ASN A 282 -13.55 -12.18 -10.05
N LEU A 283 -14.29 -11.86 -8.98
CA LEU A 283 -13.85 -12.14 -7.63
C LEU A 283 -13.79 -13.66 -7.36
N ARG A 284 -14.72 -14.46 -7.88
CA ARG A 284 -14.64 -15.93 -7.77
C ARG A 284 -13.36 -16.48 -8.41
N ALA A 285 -13.06 -16.07 -9.65
CA ALA A 285 -11.83 -16.47 -10.33
C ALA A 285 -10.58 -16.01 -9.57
N TYR A 286 -10.62 -14.81 -9.01
CA TYR A 286 -9.56 -14.27 -8.16
C TYR A 286 -9.32 -15.09 -6.90
N HIS A 287 -10.38 -15.43 -6.16
CA HIS A 287 -10.27 -16.24 -4.95
C HIS A 287 -9.87 -17.69 -5.25
N ALA A 288 -10.14 -18.19 -6.46
CA ALA A 288 -9.67 -19.50 -6.90
C ALA A 288 -8.14 -19.57 -7.09
N LEU A 289 -7.45 -18.42 -7.21
CA LEU A 289 -5.99 -18.39 -7.23
C LEU A 289 -5.44 -18.76 -5.86
N GLY A 290 -4.72 -19.88 -5.76
CA GLY A 290 -4.03 -20.31 -4.53
C GLY A 290 -2.72 -19.56 -4.28
N CYS A 291 -2.13 -18.95 -5.31
CA CYS A 291 -0.85 -18.25 -5.20
C CYS A 291 -1.05 -16.74 -4.91
N PRO A 292 -0.47 -16.20 -3.83
CA PRO A 292 -0.55 -14.76 -3.53
C PRO A 292 0.16 -13.87 -4.54
N ARG A 293 1.17 -14.37 -5.26
CA ARG A 293 1.86 -13.60 -6.33
C ARG A 293 0.94 -13.37 -7.51
N ASP A 294 0.20 -14.40 -7.92
CA ASP A 294 -0.75 -14.31 -9.02
C ASP A 294 -1.87 -13.35 -8.67
N ARG A 295 -2.38 -13.42 -7.42
CA ARG A 295 -3.35 -12.44 -6.90
C ARG A 295 -2.80 -11.02 -6.90
N ALA A 296 -1.56 -10.80 -6.50
CA ALA A 296 -0.92 -9.48 -6.54
C ALA A 296 -0.74 -8.97 -7.98
N ALA A 297 -0.32 -9.83 -8.91
CA ALA A 297 -0.23 -9.51 -10.33
C ALA A 297 -1.61 -9.15 -10.91
N LEU A 298 -2.63 -9.93 -10.59
CA LEU A 298 -4.01 -9.70 -11.03
C LEU A 298 -4.61 -8.43 -10.42
N CYS A 299 -4.29 -8.10 -9.16
CA CYS A 299 -4.65 -6.81 -8.57
C CYS A 299 -4.04 -5.63 -9.32
N ARG A 300 -2.79 -5.74 -9.76
CA ARG A 300 -2.14 -4.67 -10.54
C ARG A 300 -2.75 -4.54 -11.94
N SER A 301 -2.91 -5.66 -12.64
CA SER A 301 -3.49 -5.64 -13.99
C SER A 301 -4.94 -5.13 -14.00
N ALA A 302 -5.71 -5.43 -12.95
CA ALA A 302 -7.07 -4.93 -12.78
C ALA A 302 -7.17 -3.40 -12.68
N LEU A 303 -6.16 -2.75 -12.08
CA LEU A 303 -6.13 -1.30 -11.86
C LEU A 303 -5.62 -0.51 -13.08
N GLN A 304 -5.05 -1.19 -14.09
CA GLN A 304 -4.68 -0.64 -15.41
C GLN A 304 -3.91 0.69 -15.37
N GLY A 305 -3.02 0.92 -14.39
CA GLY A 305 -2.24 2.16 -14.31
C GLY A 305 -3.01 3.41 -13.85
N GLY A 306 -4.34 3.30 -13.64
CA GLY A 306 -5.21 4.38 -13.19
C GLY A 306 -6.33 4.69 -14.19
N SER A 307 -7.29 5.52 -13.76
CA SER A 307 -8.36 5.99 -14.64
C SER A 307 -8.82 7.41 -14.35
N ILE A 308 -9.32 8.02 -15.43
CA ILE A 308 -10.07 9.27 -15.41
C ILE A 308 -11.47 9.03 -15.97
N THR A 309 -12.44 9.76 -15.44
CA THR A 309 -13.83 9.69 -15.90
C THR A 309 -13.97 10.31 -17.29
N PRO A 310 -14.93 9.89 -18.12
CA PRO A 310 -15.21 10.50 -19.42
C PRO A 310 -15.35 12.02 -19.37
N ASP A 311 -16.06 12.56 -18.37
CA ASP A 311 -16.28 14.00 -18.21
C ASP A 311 -14.97 14.75 -17.97
N LEU A 312 -14.12 14.23 -17.07
CA LEU A 312 -12.77 14.75 -16.85
C LEU A 312 -11.91 14.65 -18.12
N ALA A 313 -11.98 13.54 -18.86
CA ALA A 313 -11.25 13.38 -20.11
C ALA A 313 -11.69 14.43 -21.16
N ALA A 314 -12.99 14.72 -21.24
CA ALA A 314 -13.53 15.76 -22.11
C ALA A 314 -13.06 17.16 -21.67
N ALA A 315 -13.09 17.46 -20.37
CA ALA A 315 -12.59 18.72 -19.82
C ALA A 315 -11.09 18.92 -20.09
N LEU A 316 -10.28 17.89 -19.90
CA LEU A 316 -8.83 17.93 -20.21
C LEU A 316 -8.59 18.20 -21.70
N LYS A 317 -9.34 17.55 -22.60
CA LYS A 317 -9.27 17.81 -24.05
C LYS A 317 -9.67 19.24 -24.41
N GLN A 318 -10.65 19.82 -23.72
CA GLN A 318 -11.04 21.22 -23.94
C GLN A 318 -9.92 22.18 -23.49
N LEU A 319 -9.30 21.91 -22.33
CA LEU A 319 -8.16 22.70 -21.86
C LEU A 319 -6.97 22.61 -22.82
N GLU A 320 -6.70 21.42 -23.35
CA GLU A 320 -5.68 21.19 -24.38
C GLU A 320 -5.96 21.99 -25.65
N LYS A 321 -7.19 21.92 -26.19
CA LYS A 321 -7.61 22.73 -27.35
C LYS A 321 -7.46 24.23 -27.13
N SER A 322 -7.65 24.70 -25.90
CA SER A 322 -7.50 26.12 -25.55
C SER A 322 -6.04 26.55 -25.31
N GLY A 323 -5.07 25.64 -25.42
CA GLY A 323 -3.66 25.92 -25.15
C GLY A 323 -3.32 26.10 -23.68
N ARG A 324 -4.24 25.78 -22.76
CA ARG A 324 -4.05 25.89 -21.29
C ARG A 324 -3.45 24.64 -20.66
N LEU A 325 -3.41 23.53 -21.40
CA LEU A 325 -2.88 22.24 -20.98
C LEU A 325 -2.07 21.64 -22.13
N GLU A 326 -0.92 21.04 -21.81
CA GLU A 326 -0.18 20.20 -22.74
C GLU A 326 -0.11 18.79 -22.15
N ILE A 327 -0.64 17.80 -22.89
CA ILE A 327 -0.63 16.40 -22.45
C ILE A 327 0.54 15.68 -23.10
N LEU A 328 1.51 15.28 -22.27
CA LEU A 328 2.74 14.62 -22.70
C LEU A 328 2.67 13.12 -22.43
N GLN A 329 2.27 12.35 -23.43
CA GLN A 329 2.10 10.90 -23.33
C GLN A 329 3.40 10.16 -23.67
N SER A 330 3.52 8.93 -23.16
CA SER A 330 4.62 8.00 -23.48
C SER A 330 6.01 8.60 -23.25
N LEU A 331 6.13 9.46 -22.23
CA LEU A 331 7.35 10.15 -21.84
C LEU A 331 7.69 9.81 -20.39
N SER A 332 8.98 9.61 -20.13
CA SER A 332 9.53 9.35 -18.80
C SER A 332 10.53 10.43 -18.41
N ILE A 333 10.56 10.81 -17.14
CA ILE A 333 11.56 11.74 -16.61
C ILE A 333 12.87 10.99 -16.44
N THR A 334 13.90 11.37 -17.19
CA THR A 334 15.23 10.74 -17.15
C THR A 334 16.22 11.55 -16.33
N ALA A 335 16.05 12.87 -16.28
CA ALA A 335 16.79 13.75 -15.40
C ALA A 335 15.90 14.89 -14.91
N ALA A 336 16.24 15.42 -13.74
CA ALA A 336 15.61 16.60 -13.19
C ALA A 336 16.68 17.43 -12.47
N THR A 337 16.59 18.73 -12.58
CA THR A 337 17.41 19.66 -11.81
C THR A 337 16.53 20.78 -11.29
N LEU A 338 16.73 21.14 -10.02
CA LEU A 338 16.11 22.32 -9.42
C LEU A 338 17.18 23.40 -9.34
N SER A 339 16.97 24.49 -10.07
CA SER A 339 17.86 25.65 -9.98
C SER A 339 17.78 26.24 -8.58
N THR A 340 18.93 26.45 -7.95
CA THR A 340 19.02 27.34 -6.79
C THR A 340 18.70 28.75 -7.28
N PRO A 341 17.89 29.52 -6.53
CA PRO A 341 17.64 30.90 -6.90
C PRO A 341 19.01 31.59 -7.00
N PRO A 342 19.33 32.27 -8.11
CA PRO A 342 20.57 32.99 -8.19
C PRO A 342 20.57 34.08 -7.12
N SER A 343 21.77 34.57 -6.77
CA SER A 343 22.01 35.73 -5.89
C SER A 343 20.86 36.75 -5.92
N PRO A 344 20.48 37.39 -4.80
CA PRO A 344 19.33 38.31 -4.69
C PRO A 344 19.26 39.43 -5.74
N ALA A 345 20.32 39.64 -6.52
CA ALA A 345 20.35 40.51 -7.71
C ALA A 345 19.71 39.92 -8.99
N SER A 346 19.28 38.66 -9.01
CA SER A 346 18.60 38.05 -10.17
C SER A 346 17.18 38.58 -10.35
N ALA A 347 16.82 38.89 -11.59
CA ALA A 347 15.49 39.34 -11.99
C ALA A 347 14.38 38.30 -11.74
N ASP A 348 14.73 37.03 -11.53
CA ASP A 348 13.79 35.98 -11.14
C ASP A 348 14.35 35.23 -9.91
N PRO A 349 13.91 35.57 -8.69
CA PRO A 349 14.44 35.00 -7.45
C PRO A 349 13.83 33.62 -7.13
N LYS A 350 13.02 33.04 -8.01
CA LYS A 350 12.31 31.78 -7.72
C LYS A 350 13.05 30.56 -8.27
N PRO A 351 13.19 29.48 -7.48
CA PRO A 351 13.76 28.23 -7.97
C PRO A 351 12.86 27.65 -9.07
N ARG A 352 13.47 27.19 -10.16
CA ARG A 352 12.79 26.54 -11.30
C ARG A 352 13.30 25.14 -11.54
N TRP A 353 12.36 24.27 -11.89
CA TRP A 353 12.63 22.91 -12.32
C TRP A 353 12.96 22.86 -13.80
N THR A 354 14.04 22.16 -14.13
CA THR A 354 14.34 21.68 -15.48
C THR A 354 14.15 20.17 -15.49
N LEU A 355 13.17 19.70 -16.25
CA LEU A 355 12.87 18.27 -16.41
C LEU A 355 13.31 17.81 -17.79
N VAL A 356 14.12 16.76 -17.83
CA VAL A 356 14.49 16.08 -19.05
C VAL A 356 13.58 14.86 -19.21
N LEU A 357 12.79 14.88 -20.26
CA LEU A 357 11.89 13.82 -20.65
C LEU A 357 12.49 13.02 -21.80
N SER A 358 12.25 11.71 -21.82
CA SER A 358 12.66 10.82 -22.90
C SER A 358 11.55 9.86 -23.28
N SER A 359 11.43 9.63 -24.59
CA SER A 359 10.61 8.61 -25.20
C SER A 359 11.41 7.88 -26.27
N ALA A 360 11.10 6.60 -26.50
CA ALA A 360 11.71 5.82 -27.58
C ALA A 360 11.36 6.39 -28.97
N THR A 361 10.19 7.00 -29.12
CA THR A 361 9.70 7.52 -30.40
C THR A 361 9.98 9.00 -30.61
N LEU A 362 9.92 9.81 -29.54
CA LEU A 362 10.02 11.27 -29.63
C LEU A 362 11.40 11.83 -29.26
N GLY A 363 12.35 10.97 -28.88
CA GLY A 363 13.67 11.41 -28.44
C GLY A 363 13.64 12.09 -27.07
N GLN A 364 14.50 13.09 -26.87
CA GLN A 364 14.66 13.80 -25.61
C GLN A 364 14.10 15.22 -25.69
N ARG A 365 13.38 15.65 -24.65
CA ARG A 365 12.79 17.00 -24.53
C ARG A 365 13.09 17.59 -23.17
N SER A 366 13.38 18.89 -23.10
CA SER A 366 13.54 19.61 -21.84
C SER A 366 12.32 20.49 -21.55
N LEU A 367 11.89 20.53 -20.28
CA LEU A 367 10.79 21.36 -19.81
C LEU A 367 11.23 22.21 -18.62
N LEU A 368 10.93 23.51 -18.69
CA LEU A 368 11.02 24.42 -17.56
C LEU A 368 9.65 24.57 -16.90
N CYS A 369 9.61 24.53 -15.56
CA CYS A 369 8.41 24.76 -14.76
C CYS A 369 8.73 25.31 -13.36
N ASP A 370 7.74 25.92 -12.71
CA ASP A 370 7.87 26.49 -11.37
C ASP A 370 7.57 25.45 -10.27
N ALA A 371 6.77 24.43 -10.60
CA ALA A 371 6.39 23.37 -9.67
C ALA A 371 6.24 22.01 -10.35
N VAL A 372 6.51 20.95 -9.59
CA VAL A 372 6.30 19.56 -9.98
C VAL A 372 5.34 18.91 -8.99
N VAL A 373 4.28 18.32 -9.52
CA VAL A 373 3.25 17.62 -8.74
C VAL A 373 3.28 16.13 -9.09
N CYS A 374 3.67 15.31 -8.13
CA CYS A 374 3.70 13.86 -8.26
C CYS A 374 2.31 13.28 -7.95
N ALA A 375 1.55 12.96 -9.00
CA ALA A 375 0.33 12.16 -8.98
C ALA A 375 0.62 10.67 -9.27
N THR A 376 1.74 10.17 -8.71
CA THR A 376 2.35 8.87 -8.99
C THR A 376 1.89 7.75 -8.04
N GLY A 377 0.83 8.01 -7.27
CA GLY A 377 0.23 7.02 -6.36
C GLY A 377 1.01 6.87 -5.06
N THR A 378 0.68 5.84 -4.28
CA THR A 378 1.33 5.58 -3.00
C THR A 378 1.80 4.14 -2.94
N THR A 379 2.96 3.90 -2.36
CA THR A 379 3.40 2.55 -2.01
C THR A 379 2.95 2.22 -0.60
N PHE A 380 2.74 0.95 -0.31
CA PHE A 380 2.52 0.50 1.05
C PHE A 380 3.26 -0.80 1.26
N ASP A 381 3.83 -0.96 2.44
CA ASP A 381 4.51 -2.18 2.82
C ASP A 381 4.32 -2.41 4.32
N VAL A 382 3.65 -3.50 4.68
CA VAL A 382 3.45 -3.87 6.08
C VAL A 382 4.77 -4.28 6.77
N ARG A 383 5.84 -4.52 5.99
CA ARG A 383 7.21 -4.74 6.51
C ARG A 383 7.92 -3.45 6.92
N ASP A 384 7.36 -2.29 6.56
CA ASP A 384 7.86 -1.02 7.05
C ASP A 384 7.82 -1.01 8.58
N THR A 385 8.95 -0.76 9.23
CA THR A 385 9.05 -0.77 10.70
C THR A 385 8.18 0.29 11.36
N GLN A 386 7.76 1.30 10.60
CA GLN A 386 6.82 2.32 11.06
C GLN A 386 5.35 1.88 10.91
N HIS A 387 5.08 0.77 10.22
CA HIS A 387 3.73 0.26 10.07
C HIS A 387 3.25 -0.36 11.40
N PRO A 388 2.04 -0.03 11.90
CA PRO A 388 1.55 -0.55 13.18
C PRO A 388 1.56 -2.08 13.31
N CYS A 389 1.27 -2.79 12.21
CA CYS A 389 1.26 -4.25 12.16
C CYS A 389 2.65 -4.92 12.08
N ALA A 390 3.75 -4.17 12.05
CA ALA A 390 5.09 -4.76 11.90
C ALA A 390 5.48 -5.70 13.06
N SER A 391 4.82 -5.57 14.22
CA SER A 391 5.03 -6.40 15.42
C SER A 391 4.07 -7.60 15.54
N LEU A 392 3.22 -7.83 14.54
CA LEU A 392 2.33 -8.99 14.54
C LEU A 392 3.08 -10.29 14.20
N PRO A 393 2.50 -11.46 14.53
CA PRO A 393 3.08 -12.74 14.14
C PRO A 393 3.41 -12.79 12.64
N PRO A 394 4.53 -13.41 12.23
CA PRO A 394 4.91 -13.48 10.83
C PRO A 394 3.80 -14.07 9.96
N THR A 395 3.53 -13.41 8.84
CA THR A 395 2.69 -13.93 7.76
C THR A 395 3.42 -13.75 6.43
N ARG A 396 3.00 -14.49 5.41
CA ARG A 396 3.50 -14.30 4.06
C ARG A 396 3.12 -12.90 3.58
N ILE A 397 4.09 -12.10 3.14
CA ILE A 397 3.85 -10.75 2.62
C ILE A 397 4.20 -10.73 1.14
N VAL A 398 3.23 -10.32 0.31
CA VAL A 398 3.42 -10.17 -1.13
C VAL A 398 2.97 -8.78 -1.53
N ALA A 399 3.85 -8.05 -2.21
CA ALA A 399 3.61 -6.67 -2.66
C ALA A 399 3.34 -5.75 -1.48
N GLY A 400 4.03 -5.95 -0.36
CA GLY A 400 3.77 -5.19 0.86
C GLY A 400 2.41 -5.45 1.52
N ALA A 401 1.57 -6.34 0.97
CA ALA A 401 0.30 -6.73 1.57
C ALA A 401 0.44 -8.09 2.30
N PRO A 402 -0.14 -8.24 3.51
CA PRO A 402 -0.14 -9.51 4.21
C PRO A 402 -1.06 -10.54 3.53
N TRP A 403 -0.70 -11.81 3.62
CA TRP A 403 -1.58 -12.92 3.35
C TRP A 403 -2.50 -13.12 4.56
N LEU A 404 -3.79 -12.89 4.33
CA LEU A 404 -4.83 -12.98 5.35
C LEU A 404 -5.72 -14.17 5.05
N ASP A 405 -6.50 -14.59 6.03
CA ASP A 405 -7.59 -15.53 5.77
C ASP A 405 -8.65 -14.89 4.85
N ASP A 406 -9.00 -15.57 3.75
CA ASP A 406 -9.91 -15.00 2.74
C ASP A 406 -11.34 -14.80 3.26
N ALA A 407 -11.79 -15.66 4.18
CA ALA A 407 -13.16 -15.64 4.68
C ALA A 407 -13.38 -14.54 5.72
N THR A 408 -12.37 -14.29 6.57
CA THR A 408 -12.45 -13.41 7.73
C THR A 408 -11.63 -12.13 7.58
N GLN A 409 -10.62 -12.12 6.71
CA GLN A 409 -9.59 -11.07 6.60
C GLN A 409 -8.80 -10.89 7.90
N CYS A 410 -8.73 -11.95 8.70
CA CYS A 410 -7.97 -11.99 9.93
C CYS A 410 -6.49 -12.24 9.64
N TRP A 411 -5.63 -11.59 10.42
CA TRP A 411 -4.21 -11.84 10.46
C TRP A 411 -3.94 -13.23 11.06
N PRO A 412 -3.15 -14.10 10.41
CA PRO A 412 -2.86 -15.43 10.95
C PRO A 412 -2.19 -15.36 12.33
N GLY A 413 -2.77 -16.03 13.32
CA GLY A 413 -2.21 -16.08 14.68
C GLY A 413 -2.50 -14.88 15.59
N ALA A 414 -3.30 -13.91 15.14
CA ALA A 414 -3.70 -12.77 15.95
C ALA A 414 -5.16 -12.36 15.66
N PRO A 415 -5.97 -11.95 16.65
CA PRO A 415 -7.32 -11.45 16.42
C PRO A 415 -7.31 -10.01 15.87
N VAL A 416 -6.61 -9.82 14.76
CA VAL A 416 -6.42 -8.54 14.07
C VAL A 416 -7.00 -8.66 12.67
N PHE A 417 -8.07 -7.95 12.40
CA PHE A 417 -8.77 -7.93 11.12
C PHE A 417 -8.26 -6.76 10.29
N VAL A 418 -8.07 -6.95 8.99
CA VAL A 418 -7.52 -5.91 8.11
C VAL A 418 -8.54 -5.55 7.04
N LEU A 419 -8.73 -4.26 6.79
CA LEU A 419 -9.65 -3.73 5.78
C LEU A 419 -8.93 -2.87 4.74
N GLY A 420 -9.60 -2.58 3.62
CA GLY A 420 -9.09 -1.64 2.63
C GLY A 420 -7.91 -2.18 1.81
N GLY A 421 -7.00 -1.28 1.41
CA GLY A 421 -5.89 -1.59 0.51
C GLY A 421 -4.93 -2.67 1.02
N LEU A 422 -4.72 -2.74 2.35
CA LEU A 422 -3.88 -3.77 2.97
C LEU A 422 -4.48 -5.17 2.82
N ALA A 423 -5.82 -5.27 2.77
CA ALA A 423 -6.52 -6.54 2.58
C ALA A 423 -6.67 -6.92 1.10
N ARG A 424 -5.98 -6.27 0.15
CA ARG A 424 -6.17 -6.53 -1.29
C ARG A 424 -5.98 -7.99 -1.68
N LEU A 425 -5.03 -8.71 -1.06
CA LEU A 425 -4.78 -10.11 -1.39
C LEU A 425 -5.94 -11.01 -1.01
N ALA A 426 -6.64 -10.69 0.07
CA ALA A 426 -7.84 -11.41 0.50
C ALA A 426 -9.10 -10.89 -0.21
N ALA A 427 -9.28 -9.58 -0.36
CA ALA A 427 -10.54 -8.99 -0.81
C ALA A 427 -10.63 -8.64 -2.30
N GLY A 428 -9.50 -8.67 -3.01
CA GLY A 428 -9.40 -8.37 -4.43
C GLY A 428 -8.97 -6.93 -4.77
N PRO A 429 -8.90 -6.59 -6.06
CA PRO A 429 -8.23 -5.37 -6.54
C PRO A 429 -8.90 -4.06 -6.10
N LEU A 430 -10.21 -4.12 -5.86
CA LEU A 430 -11.04 -2.99 -5.49
C LEU A 430 -11.30 -2.90 -3.97
N SER A 431 -10.47 -3.53 -3.14
CA SER A 431 -10.63 -3.58 -1.68
C SER A 431 -10.75 -2.22 -0.99
N HIS A 432 -10.27 -1.15 -1.62
CA HIS A 432 -10.36 0.22 -1.07
C HIS A 432 -11.63 0.96 -1.47
N THR A 433 -12.47 0.39 -2.34
CA THR A 433 -13.70 1.03 -2.82
C THR A 433 -14.86 0.82 -1.84
N PRO A 434 -15.78 1.79 -1.69
CA PRO A 434 -16.88 1.66 -0.72
C PRO A 434 -17.75 0.41 -0.90
N GLY A 435 -18.07 0.02 -2.14
CA GLY A 435 -18.86 -1.19 -2.41
C GLY A 435 -18.17 -2.48 -1.94
N VAL A 436 -16.85 -2.59 -2.13
CA VAL A 436 -16.10 -3.74 -1.59
C VAL A 436 -15.94 -3.65 -0.07
N LEU A 437 -15.72 -2.44 0.48
CA LEU A 437 -15.62 -2.21 1.92
C LEU A 437 -16.88 -2.66 2.67
N GLN A 438 -18.08 -2.43 2.11
CA GLN A 438 -19.33 -2.95 2.71
C GLN A 438 -19.30 -4.48 2.85
N ARG A 439 -18.83 -5.19 1.82
CA ARG A 439 -18.69 -6.66 1.87
C ARG A 439 -17.62 -7.08 2.88
N GLN A 440 -16.45 -6.42 2.86
CA GLN A 440 -15.37 -6.74 3.79
C GLN A 440 -15.82 -6.55 5.25
N THR A 441 -16.49 -5.44 5.54
CA THR A 441 -16.96 -5.13 6.91
C THR A 441 -18.06 -6.08 7.37
N ALA A 442 -18.92 -6.56 6.47
CA ALA A 442 -19.87 -7.63 6.80
C ALA A 442 -19.16 -8.95 7.17
N GLN A 443 -18.13 -9.34 6.42
CA GLN A 443 -17.30 -10.52 6.70
C GLN A 443 -16.57 -10.38 8.04
N VAL A 444 -15.88 -9.25 8.25
CA VAL A 444 -15.17 -8.95 9.50
C VAL A 444 -16.13 -8.90 10.68
N ALA A 445 -17.32 -8.31 10.54
CA ALA A 445 -18.32 -8.28 11.61
C ALA A 445 -18.82 -9.69 11.99
N ALA A 446 -19.00 -10.58 11.01
CA ALA A 446 -19.37 -11.97 11.27
C ALA A 446 -18.25 -12.71 12.01
N ALA A 447 -17.00 -12.54 11.58
CA ALA A 447 -15.83 -13.11 12.24
C ALA A 447 -15.65 -12.56 13.67
N LEU A 448 -15.87 -11.25 13.87
CA LEU A 448 -15.83 -10.60 15.17
C LEU A 448 -16.80 -11.23 16.17
N ARG A 449 -18.02 -11.57 15.73
CA ARG A 449 -18.99 -12.24 16.63
C ARG A 449 -18.45 -13.55 17.17
N ALA A 450 -17.70 -14.31 16.36
CA ALA A 450 -17.07 -15.55 16.81
C ALA A 450 -15.95 -15.28 17.83
N VAL A 451 -15.15 -14.23 17.65
CA VAL A 451 -14.12 -13.81 18.63
C VAL A 451 -14.73 -13.33 19.94
N LEU A 452 -15.84 -12.59 19.82
CA LEU A 452 -16.48 -11.90 20.93
C LEU A 452 -17.47 -12.77 21.70
N ALA A 453 -17.87 -13.91 21.12
CA ALA A 453 -18.69 -14.90 21.80
C ALA A 453 -18.05 -15.30 23.14
N PRO A 454 -18.86 -15.57 24.18
CA PRO A 454 -18.35 -16.17 25.41
C PRO A 454 -17.62 -17.47 25.05
N VAL A 455 -16.38 -17.63 25.50
CA VAL A 455 -15.68 -18.91 25.37
C VAL A 455 -16.48 -19.91 26.22
N PRO A 456 -17.04 -20.99 25.63
CA PRO A 456 -17.68 -22.01 26.44
C PRO A 456 -16.63 -22.54 27.43
N ALA A 457 -17.00 -22.64 28.71
CA ALA A 457 -16.13 -23.22 29.71
C ALA A 457 -15.76 -24.65 29.26
N VAL A 458 -14.45 -24.90 29.11
CA VAL A 458 -13.79 -26.21 28.98
C VAL A 458 -13.67 -26.81 27.54
N ASP A 459 -12.43 -27.22 27.24
CA ASP A 459 -11.89 -28.15 26.21
C ASP A 459 -12.03 -27.90 24.71
N LYS A 460 -12.69 -26.85 24.23
CA LYS A 460 -12.68 -26.57 22.77
C LYS A 460 -11.42 -25.82 22.35
N ALA A 461 -10.67 -26.40 21.41
CA ALA A 461 -9.54 -25.77 20.75
C ALA A 461 -9.92 -24.35 20.28
N PRO A 462 -8.99 -23.37 20.35
CA PRO A 462 -9.25 -22.03 19.85
C PRO A 462 -9.75 -22.09 18.39
N PRO A 463 -10.56 -21.11 17.95
CA PRO A 463 -11.04 -21.06 16.57
C PRO A 463 -9.89 -21.32 15.59
N PRO A 464 -10.09 -22.13 14.54
CA PRO A 464 -9.01 -22.63 13.69
C PRO A 464 -8.18 -21.53 13.01
N TRP A 465 -8.74 -20.33 12.85
CA TRP A 465 -8.04 -19.17 12.29
C TRP A 465 -7.08 -18.45 13.28
N ILE A 466 -7.12 -18.81 14.57
CA ILE A 466 -6.13 -18.36 15.59
C ILE A 466 -4.90 -19.27 15.59
N ALA A 467 -4.98 -20.48 15.05
CA ALA A 467 -3.80 -21.31 14.86
C ALA A 467 -2.92 -20.65 13.78
N ALA A 468 -1.80 -20.06 14.21
CA ALA A 468 -0.73 -19.72 13.26
C ALA A 468 -0.42 -21.01 12.48
N PRO A 469 -0.26 -20.97 11.15
CA PRO A 469 0.18 -22.14 10.41
C PRO A 469 1.45 -22.65 11.08
N GLY A 470 1.40 -23.85 11.68
CA GLY A 470 2.41 -24.37 12.61
C GLY A 470 3.77 -24.71 11.99
N GLY A 471 4.07 -24.18 10.81
CA GLY A 471 5.42 -24.19 10.29
C GLY A 471 6.20 -23.04 10.92
N VAL A 472 7.37 -23.34 11.47
CA VAL A 472 8.42 -22.33 11.67
C VAL A 472 8.66 -21.68 10.30
N LEU A 473 7.98 -20.56 10.05
CA LEU A 473 8.39 -19.62 9.04
C LEU A 473 9.63 -18.96 9.64
N ASP A 474 10.77 -19.64 9.50
CA ASP A 474 12.03 -18.92 9.39
C ASP A 474 11.82 -17.81 8.36
N ALA A 475 12.68 -16.80 8.34
CA ALA A 475 12.82 -16.00 7.13
C ALA A 475 13.25 -16.95 6.00
N VAL A 476 12.29 -17.67 5.43
CA VAL A 476 12.44 -18.58 4.33
C VAL A 476 12.84 -17.63 3.21
N SER A 477 14.15 -17.55 3.00
CA SER A 477 14.68 -17.51 1.66
C SER A 477 13.89 -18.59 0.94
N ASP A 478 12.91 -18.19 0.10
CA ASP A 478 12.07 -19.10 -0.68
C ASP A 478 12.97 -20.28 -1.07
N PRO A 479 12.72 -21.53 -0.62
CA PRO A 479 13.45 -22.65 -1.18
C PRO A 479 13.26 -22.50 -2.67
N ALA A 480 14.38 -22.51 -3.41
CA ALA A 480 14.36 -22.36 -4.86
C ALA A 480 13.18 -23.18 -5.37
N VAL A 481 12.12 -22.48 -5.79
CA VAL A 481 10.95 -23.11 -6.38
C VAL A 481 11.54 -23.70 -7.64
N THR A 482 11.80 -25.01 -7.60
CA THR A 482 11.96 -25.79 -8.81
C THR A 482 10.76 -25.41 -9.67
N ALA A 483 11.02 -24.98 -10.90
CA ALA A 483 10.08 -24.31 -11.79
C ALA A 483 8.90 -25.19 -12.26
N GLY A 484 8.42 -26.11 -11.43
CA GLY A 484 7.51 -27.20 -11.80
C GLY A 484 6.07 -27.08 -11.33
N ASP A 485 5.68 -26.12 -10.47
CA ASP A 485 4.36 -26.21 -9.81
C ASP A 485 3.47 -24.95 -9.93
N CYS A 486 3.63 -24.21 -11.02
CA CYS A 486 2.69 -23.16 -11.42
C CYS A 486 2.11 -23.54 -12.79
N GLY A 487 1.11 -24.43 -12.78
CA GLY A 487 0.48 -24.95 -13.99
C GLY A 487 -0.26 -23.88 -14.79
N VAL A 488 0.40 -23.36 -15.83
CA VAL A 488 -0.22 -22.99 -17.10
C VAL A 488 0.54 -23.79 -18.15
N ALA A 489 -0.10 -24.81 -18.72
CA ALA A 489 0.48 -25.59 -19.79
C ALA A 489 0.79 -24.66 -20.98
N VAL A 490 2.06 -24.36 -21.16
CA VAL A 490 2.63 -23.88 -22.42
C VAL A 490 3.33 -25.08 -23.00
N ASP A 491 2.90 -25.56 -24.16
CA ASP A 491 3.58 -26.62 -24.90
C ASP A 491 5.04 -26.23 -25.12
N GLY A 492 5.96 -26.91 -24.43
CA GLY A 492 7.38 -26.64 -24.50
C GLY A 492 8.13 -27.08 -23.24
N GLU A 493 8.72 -28.26 -23.30
CA GLU A 493 9.68 -28.80 -22.33
C GLU A 493 10.75 -27.75 -21.94
N ALA A 494 10.92 -27.52 -20.63
CA ALA A 494 11.80 -26.49 -20.09
C ALA A 494 13.30 -26.78 -20.39
N PRO A 495 14.08 -25.80 -20.89
CA PRO A 495 15.52 -25.97 -21.08
C PRO A 495 16.27 -26.09 -19.74
N PRO A 496 17.45 -26.74 -19.72
CA PRO A 496 18.25 -26.92 -18.51
C PRO A 496 18.70 -25.56 -17.92
N ALA A 497 18.47 -25.38 -16.63
CA ALA A 497 18.87 -24.18 -15.88
C ALA A 497 20.11 -24.45 -15.02
N GLY A 498 21.07 -23.52 -14.99
CA GLY A 498 22.29 -23.62 -14.18
C GLY A 498 22.12 -22.99 -12.79
N PRO A 499 22.58 -23.62 -11.69
CA PRO A 499 22.54 -23.02 -10.35
C PRO A 499 23.55 -21.88 -10.20
N LEU A 500 23.19 -20.85 -9.43
CA LEU A 500 24.08 -19.73 -9.09
C LEU A 500 25.08 -20.12 -7.98
N ARG A 501 26.36 -19.76 -8.15
CA ARG A 501 27.38 -19.82 -7.07
C ARG A 501 27.25 -18.61 -6.14
N ALA A 502 26.81 -18.84 -4.90
CA ALA A 502 26.77 -17.82 -3.86
C ALA A 502 28.10 -17.74 -3.08
N VAL A 503 28.97 -16.82 -3.47
CA VAL A 503 30.07 -16.30 -2.64
C VAL A 503 29.82 -14.78 -2.50
N ARG A 504 30.37 -14.08 -1.49
CA ARG A 504 30.31 -12.60 -1.43
C ARG A 504 30.81 -12.05 -2.77
N ALA A 505 29.89 -11.68 -3.66
CA ALA A 505 30.15 -11.70 -5.09
C ALA A 505 30.60 -10.33 -5.61
N PRO A 506 31.54 -10.29 -6.57
CA PRO A 506 31.89 -9.09 -7.32
C PRO A 506 30.66 -8.49 -8.00
N THR A 507 30.66 -7.18 -8.28
CA THR A 507 29.58 -6.47 -9.00
C THR A 507 29.55 -6.77 -10.50
N VAL A 508 30.57 -7.48 -10.99
CA VAL A 508 30.86 -7.77 -12.39
C VAL A 508 31.43 -9.20 -12.45
N VAL A 509 31.16 -9.94 -13.53
CA VAL A 509 31.79 -11.24 -13.77
C VAL A 509 33.30 -11.07 -13.89
N ASP A 510 34.07 -11.88 -13.16
CA ASP A 510 35.52 -11.90 -13.30
C ASP A 510 35.90 -12.42 -14.68
N THR A 511 36.42 -11.55 -15.55
CA THR A 511 36.76 -11.93 -16.92
C THR A 511 37.90 -12.94 -17.04
N ALA A 512 38.63 -13.23 -15.95
CA ALA A 512 39.62 -14.29 -15.90
C ALA A 512 39.00 -15.70 -16.03
N VAL A 513 37.70 -15.85 -15.75
CA VAL A 513 36.97 -17.12 -15.92
C VAL A 513 36.55 -17.37 -17.37
N LEU A 514 36.64 -16.36 -18.24
CA LEU A 514 36.29 -16.46 -19.65
C LEU A 514 37.44 -17.10 -20.43
N PRO A 515 37.17 -17.96 -21.45
CA PRO A 515 38.23 -18.55 -22.26
C PRO A 515 39.15 -17.52 -22.88
N ALA A 516 40.46 -17.70 -22.72
CA ALA A 516 41.47 -16.86 -23.35
C ALA A 516 41.40 -16.97 -24.88
N GLY A 517 41.63 -15.86 -25.59
CA GLY A 517 41.65 -15.82 -27.06
C GLY A 517 40.30 -15.62 -27.74
N ARG A 518 39.18 -15.56 -26.99
CA ARG A 518 37.89 -15.12 -27.55
C ARG A 518 37.85 -13.60 -27.69
N SER A 519 37.36 -13.10 -28.82
CA SER A 519 37.02 -11.68 -28.96
C SER A 519 35.91 -11.30 -27.97
N ARG A 520 35.81 -10.04 -27.56
CA ARG A 520 34.78 -9.55 -26.61
C ARG A 520 33.90 -8.51 -27.31
N ALA A 521 32.59 -8.62 -27.16
CA ALA A 521 31.64 -7.69 -27.74
C ALA A 521 30.52 -7.34 -26.75
N GLU A 522 30.06 -6.09 -26.75
CA GLU A 522 28.85 -5.70 -26.01
C GLU A 522 27.60 -6.10 -26.81
N VAL A 523 26.58 -6.58 -26.11
CA VAL A 523 25.26 -6.91 -26.65
C VAL A 523 24.62 -5.62 -27.17
N GLN A 524 24.42 -5.55 -28.48
CA GLN A 524 23.87 -4.37 -29.15
C GLN A 524 22.37 -4.18 -28.91
N ALA A 525 21.64 -5.28 -28.67
CA ALA A 525 20.21 -5.25 -28.45
C ALA A 525 19.77 -6.39 -27.53
N PHE A 526 18.85 -6.09 -26.62
CA PHE A 526 18.16 -7.07 -25.80
C PHE A 526 16.68 -6.67 -25.70
N ARG A 527 15.82 -7.64 -25.40
CA ARG A 527 14.41 -7.37 -25.06
C ARG A 527 14.21 -7.67 -23.60
N TRP A 528 13.26 -7.00 -22.98
CA TRP A 528 12.87 -7.32 -21.62
C TRP A 528 11.37 -7.18 -21.45
N GLU A 529 10.84 -7.88 -20.46
CA GLU A 529 9.43 -7.94 -20.12
C GLU A 529 9.30 -7.93 -18.60
N ASP A 530 8.57 -6.95 -18.06
CA ASP A 530 8.19 -6.97 -16.65
C ASP A 530 6.96 -7.87 -16.46
N ARG A 531 7.17 -9.01 -15.81
CA ARG A 531 6.12 -9.98 -15.45
C ARG A 531 5.70 -9.80 -13.99
N GLY A 532 5.65 -8.56 -13.53
CA GLY A 532 5.15 -8.16 -12.22
C GLY A 532 6.18 -8.30 -11.12
N TRP A 533 6.60 -9.51 -10.77
CA TRP A 533 7.67 -9.75 -9.78
C TRP A 533 8.98 -10.12 -10.43
N ASP A 534 8.90 -10.64 -11.64
CA ASP A 534 10.06 -11.09 -12.38
C ASP A 534 10.27 -10.17 -13.57
N VAL A 535 11.52 -9.88 -13.88
CA VAL A 535 11.89 -9.19 -15.11
C VAL A 535 12.62 -10.19 -15.97
N ARG A 536 12.00 -10.55 -17.08
CA ARG A 536 12.60 -11.43 -18.08
C ARG A 536 13.40 -10.56 -19.05
N ILE A 537 14.65 -10.92 -19.30
CA ILE A 537 15.56 -10.26 -20.22
C ILE A 537 15.97 -11.32 -21.26
N ASP A 538 15.54 -11.14 -22.50
CA ASP A 538 15.91 -11.97 -23.63
C ASP A 538 17.08 -11.32 -24.38
N ILE A 539 18.22 -12.01 -24.41
CA ILE A 539 19.49 -11.57 -24.99
C ILE A 539 19.72 -12.38 -26.27
N PRO A 540 19.42 -11.83 -27.47
CA PRO A 540 19.74 -12.48 -28.72
C PRO A 540 21.25 -12.48 -28.98
N LEU A 541 21.77 -13.59 -29.50
CA LEU A 541 23.18 -13.78 -29.82
C LEU A 541 23.35 -14.11 -31.31
N PRO A 542 24.47 -13.67 -31.93
CA PRO A 542 24.73 -13.97 -33.35
C PRO A 542 25.08 -15.45 -33.58
N GLU A 543 25.60 -16.11 -32.54
CA GLU A 543 26.05 -17.49 -32.56
C GLU A 543 25.48 -18.27 -31.37
N SER A 544 25.53 -19.59 -31.44
CA SER A 544 25.10 -20.43 -30.34
C SER A 544 26.11 -20.37 -29.18
N VAL A 545 25.61 -20.35 -27.94
CA VAL A 545 26.44 -20.41 -26.73
C VAL A 545 27.18 -21.75 -26.68
N ASP A 546 28.46 -21.69 -26.32
CA ASP A 546 29.30 -22.86 -26.12
C ASP A 546 28.69 -23.75 -25.03
N GLY A 547 28.48 -25.03 -25.36
CA GLY A 547 27.89 -25.98 -24.41
C GLY A 547 26.43 -25.69 -24.06
N ALA A 548 25.62 -25.25 -25.03
CA ALA A 548 24.18 -24.96 -24.88
C ALA A 548 23.34 -26.07 -24.20
N GLY A 549 23.83 -27.31 -24.12
CA GLY A 549 23.21 -28.42 -23.38
C GLY A 549 23.57 -28.54 -21.88
N GLY A 550 24.59 -27.82 -21.40
CA GLY A 550 25.12 -27.94 -20.03
C GLY A 550 25.35 -26.61 -19.31
N GLY A 551 24.99 -25.47 -19.91
CA GLY A 551 25.07 -24.16 -19.26
C GLY A 551 26.49 -23.59 -19.08
N GLY A 552 27.53 -24.27 -19.56
CA GLY A 552 28.93 -23.88 -19.31
C GLY A 552 29.37 -22.55 -19.93
N GLY A 553 28.65 -22.02 -20.92
CA GLY A 553 29.00 -20.79 -21.63
C GLY A 553 28.30 -19.52 -21.13
N VAL A 554 27.47 -19.57 -20.08
CA VAL A 554 26.78 -18.37 -19.56
C VAL A 554 27.22 -18.07 -18.13
N PHE A 555 27.62 -16.83 -17.89
CA PHE A 555 27.99 -16.33 -16.57
C PHE A 555 27.07 -15.15 -16.22
N VAL A 556 26.34 -15.26 -15.12
CA VAL A 556 25.42 -14.23 -14.65
C VAL A 556 25.80 -13.79 -13.24
N VAL A 557 26.06 -12.50 -13.08
CA VAL A 557 26.25 -11.85 -11.79
C VAL A 557 25.16 -10.79 -11.65
N ALA A 558 24.20 -11.04 -10.76
CA ALA A 558 23.21 -10.05 -10.36
C ALA A 558 23.57 -9.54 -8.95
N THR A 559 23.55 -8.23 -8.77
CA THR A 559 23.55 -7.62 -7.44
C THR A 559 22.14 -7.12 -7.11
N ARG A 560 21.97 -6.46 -5.96
CA ARG A 560 20.69 -5.80 -5.67
C ARG A 560 20.29 -4.79 -6.73
N SER A 561 21.24 -4.16 -7.43
CA SER A 561 20.97 -2.99 -8.28
C SER A 561 21.72 -3.01 -9.62
N SER A 562 22.42 -4.09 -9.97
CA SER A 562 23.12 -4.25 -11.24
C SER A 562 22.98 -5.67 -11.75
N LEU A 563 23.14 -5.84 -13.06
CA LEU A 563 23.21 -7.14 -13.73
C LEU A 563 24.40 -7.13 -14.67
N ASP A 564 25.20 -8.19 -14.65
CA ASP A 564 26.29 -8.43 -15.60
C ASP A 564 26.14 -9.86 -16.13
N VAL A 565 25.98 -9.98 -17.45
CA VAL A 565 25.80 -11.26 -18.15
C VAL A 565 26.90 -11.39 -19.18
N TRP A 566 27.56 -12.54 -19.20
CA TRP A 566 28.45 -12.95 -20.28
C TRP A 566 27.93 -14.24 -20.91
N ALA A 567 27.87 -14.26 -22.24
CA ALA A 567 27.55 -15.43 -23.03
C ALA A 567 28.72 -15.72 -23.98
N VAL A 568 29.38 -16.85 -23.79
CA VAL A 568 30.55 -17.28 -24.59
C VAL A 568 30.07 -18.11 -25.77
N CYS A 569 30.37 -17.65 -26.97
CA CYS A 569 30.11 -18.33 -28.24
C CYS A 569 31.43 -18.79 -28.89
N ALA A 570 31.30 -19.45 -30.04
CA ALA A 570 32.42 -20.03 -30.77
C ALA A 570 33.44 -19.00 -31.27
N SER A 571 33.05 -17.77 -31.60
CA SER A 571 34.00 -16.73 -32.05
C SER A 571 34.18 -15.58 -31.06
N CYS A 572 33.20 -15.35 -30.19
CA CYS A 572 33.09 -14.13 -29.38
C CYS A 572 32.44 -14.39 -28.02
N ALA A 573 32.82 -13.62 -27.01
CA ALA A 573 32.13 -13.51 -25.73
C ALA A 573 31.31 -12.22 -25.70
N HIS A 574 29.98 -12.36 -25.62
CA HIS A 574 29.03 -11.26 -25.61
C HIS A 574 28.69 -10.84 -24.18
N ARG A 575 28.77 -9.55 -23.88
CA ARG A 575 28.46 -8.98 -22.57
C ARG A 575 27.19 -8.15 -22.61
N LEU A 576 26.30 -8.35 -21.65
CA LEU A 576 25.26 -7.38 -21.29
C LEU A 576 25.57 -6.88 -19.88
N HIS A 577 25.99 -5.62 -19.77
CA HIS A 577 26.14 -4.95 -18.49
C HIS A 577 25.00 -3.96 -18.29
N VAL A 578 24.24 -4.12 -17.21
CA VAL A 578 23.26 -3.17 -16.72
C VAL A 578 23.77 -2.63 -15.38
N PRO A 579 24.48 -1.48 -15.38
CA PRO A 579 25.13 -0.97 -14.16
C PRO A 579 24.11 -0.53 -13.10
N ARG A 580 22.88 -0.18 -13.53
CA ARG A 580 21.79 0.27 -12.65
C ARG A 580 20.45 -0.29 -13.10
N LEU A 581 19.92 -1.22 -12.33
CA LEU A 581 18.55 -1.72 -12.44
C LEU A 581 17.55 -0.67 -11.95
N TYR A 582 16.34 -0.71 -12.50
CA TYR A 582 15.29 0.26 -12.16
C TYR A 582 14.85 0.17 -10.68
N ALA A 583 14.85 -1.02 -10.10
CA ALA A 583 14.62 -1.25 -8.68
C ALA A 583 15.50 -2.37 -8.13
N CYS A 584 15.47 -2.57 -6.81
CA CYS A 584 16.22 -3.64 -6.19
C CYS A 584 15.71 -5.03 -6.61
N VAL A 585 16.63 -5.98 -6.81
CA VAL A 585 16.34 -7.40 -7.11
C VAL A 585 16.92 -8.34 -6.06
N GLN A 586 16.23 -9.47 -5.87
CA GLN A 586 16.66 -10.61 -5.07
C GLN A 586 17.70 -11.41 -5.86
N ALA A 587 18.94 -10.91 -5.89
CA ALA A 587 20.06 -11.50 -6.64
C ALA A 587 20.20 -13.03 -6.53
N ARG A 588 19.94 -13.59 -5.34
CA ARG A 588 20.01 -15.05 -5.08
C ARG A 588 18.94 -15.87 -5.82
N ARG A 589 17.88 -15.22 -6.31
CA ARG A 589 16.77 -15.85 -7.02
C ARG A 589 16.78 -15.52 -8.51
N THR A 590 17.79 -14.81 -8.99
CA THR A 590 18.01 -14.66 -10.42
C THR A 590 18.24 -16.03 -11.05
N ALA A 591 17.55 -16.31 -12.13
CA ALA A 591 17.72 -17.52 -12.91
C ALA A 591 18.13 -17.16 -14.34
N TRP A 592 18.72 -18.11 -15.05
CA TRP A 592 18.97 -17.95 -16.47
C TRP A 592 18.82 -19.29 -17.20
N ALA A 593 18.51 -19.21 -18.48
CA ALA A 593 18.42 -20.36 -19.38
C ALA A 593 18.93 -19.98 -20.77
N VAL A 594 19.39 -20.98 -21.52
CA VAL A 594 19.69 -20.85 -22.95
C VAL A 594 18.57 -21.52 -23.72
N ASP A 595 18.10 -20.91 -24.81
CA ASP A 595 17.10 -21.55 -25.64
C ASP A 595 17.64 -22.76 -26.41
N ARG A 596 16.75 -23.59 -26.98
CA ARG A 596 17.14 -24.83 -27.67
C ARG A 596 18.11 -24.61 -28.84
N GLY A 597 18.09 -23.44 -29.47
CA GLY A 597 19.01 -23.10 -30.56
C GLY A 597 20.38 -22.61 -30.08
N GLY A 598 20.54 -22.37 -28.78
CA GLY A 598 21.76 -21.78 -28.22
C GLY A 598 21.91 -20.29 -28.50
N ARG A 599 21.03 -19.66 -29.27
CA ARG A 599 21.21 -18.29 -29.80
C ARG A 599 20.49 -17.22 -28.99
N ARG A 600 19.95 -17.60 -27.84
CA ARG A 600 19.29 -16.66 -26.93
C ARG A 600 19.52 -17.08 -25.50
N VAL A 601 20.01 -16.12 -24.72
CA VAL A 601 20.09 -16.25 -23.26
C VAL A 601 18.91 -15.51 -22.65
N VAL A 602 18.18 -16.18 -21.77
CA VAL A 602 17.05 -15.63 -21.03
C VAL A 602 17.47 -15.48 -19.58
N VAL A 603 17.51 -14.26 -19.06
CA VAL A 603 17.75 -13.98 -17.65
C VAL A 603 16.45 -13.57 -16.99
N THR A 604 16.11 -14.19 -15.86
CA THR A 604 14.93 -13.85 -15.05
C THR A 604 15.41 -13.26 -13.73
N LEU A 605 15.19 -11.95 -13.55
CA LEU A 605 15.47 -11.25 -12.30
C LEU A 605 14.23 -11.25 -11.41
N VAL A 606 14.36 -11.59 -10.13
CA VAL A 606 13.26 -11.47 -9.17
C VAL A 606 13.36 -10.14 -8.44
N LYS A 607 12.37 -9.26 -8.54
CA LYS A 607 12.35 -7.94 -7.89
C LYS A 607 12.11 -8.05 -6.38
N GLU A 608 12.68 -7.12 -5.59
CA GLU A 608 12.38 -6.99 -4.16
C GLU A 608 11.02 -6.33 -3.89
N SER A 609 10.55 -5.54 -4.87
CA SER A 609 9.25 -4.89 -4.85
C SER A 609 8.47 -5.20 -6.12
N ASP A 610 7.17 -4.97 -6.05
CA ASP A 610 6.24 -5.16 -7.15
C ASP A 610 6.17 -3.91 -8.05
N ALA A 611 7.09 -2.95 -7.87
CA ALA A 611 7.15 -1.74 -8.66
C ALA A 611 7.39 -2.09 -10.14
N PRO A 612 6.57 -1.55 -11.06
CA PRO A 612 6.78 -1.75 -12.50
C PRO A 612 8.11 -1.15 -12.93
N TRP A 613 8.87 -1.90 -13.72
CA TRP A 613 10.05 -1.42 -14.44
C TRP A 613 9.56 -0.89 -15.77
N TYR A 614 9.97 0.32 -16.11
CA TYR A 614 9.54 0.99 -17.35
C TYR A 614 10.65 1.04 -18.40
N HIS A 615 11.90 0.92 -17.95
CA HIS A 615 13.06 0.90 -18.83
C HIS A 615 14.18 0.09 -18.19
N LEU A 616 14.88 -0.65 -19.03
CA LEU A 616 16.20 -1.21 -18.77
C LEU A 616 17.12 -0.62 -19.83
N ARG A 617 18.16 0.10 -19.41
CA ARG A 617 19.21 0.59 -20.32
C ARG A 617 20.45 -0.28 -20.11
N SER A 618 21.07 -0.75 -21.19
CA SER A 618 22.46 -1.20 -21.19
C SER A 618 23.38 -0.01 -21.01
#